data_AF-K7P5L1-F1
#
_entry.id   AF-K7P5L1-F1
#
_cell.length_a   1.000
_cell.length_b   1.000
_cell.length_c   1.000
_cell.angle_alpha   90.00
_cell.angle_beta   90.00
_cell.angle_gamma   90.00
#
_symmetry.space_group_name_H-M   'P 1'
#
loop_
_entity.id
_entity.type
_entity.pdbx_description
1 polymer ?
#
loop_
_entity_poly.entity_id
_entity_poly.type
_entity_poly.pdbx_seq_one_letter_code
_entity_poly.pdbx_strand_id
1 'polypeptide(L)' 'SVPIHNLSYAWRSIKEQLGEDVDSKIHRMCLLKDSMGVCFDVRSENLQSMQENWKDSRRWQFAVATELP' A
#
# COMPACT_ATOMS: atom_id res chain seq x y z
N SER A 1 10.26 -12.81 -2.81
CA SER A 1 10.05 -11.35 -2.71
C SER A 1 11.37 -10.68 -2.37
N VAL A 2 11.62 -9.48 -2.89
CA VAL A 2 12.87 -8.73 -2.68
C VAL A 2 12.63 -7.73 -1.54
N PRO A 3 13.57 -7.55 -0.59
CA PRO A 3 13.42 -6.59 0.49
C PRO A 3 13.20 -5.18 -0.06
N ILE A 4 12.23 -4.47 0.50
CA ILE A 4 11.94 -3.08 0.19
C ILE A 4 12.92 -2.23 0.99
N HIS A 5 13.98 -1.80 0.33
CA HIS A 5 14.96 -0.89 0.94
C HIS A 5 14.49 0.57 0.98
N ASN A 6 13.48 0.93 0.19
CA ASN A 6 12.95 2.28 0.11
C ASN A 6 11.44 2.28 -0.17
N LEU A 7 10.70 3.10 0.58
CA LEU A 7 9.27 3.38 0.39
C LEU A 7 8.94 3.85 -1.03
N SER A 8 9.88 4.49 -1.73
CA SER A 8 9.69 4.88 -3.14
C SER A 8 9.33 3.70 -4.05
N TYR A 9 9.82 2.49 -3.73
CA TYR A 9 9.47 1.29 -4.48
C TYR A 9 8.00 0.88 -4.29
N ALA A 10 7.51 0.97 -3.05
CA ALA A 10 6.10 0.74 -2.74
C ALA A 10 5.21 1.80 -3.38
N TRP A 11 5.57 3.09 -3.21
CA TRP A 11 4.85 4.22 -3.77
C TRP A 11 4.68 4.12 -5.28
N ARG A 12 5.72 3.69 -6.01
CA ARG A 12 5.62 3.51 -7.45
C ARG A 12 4.54 2.49 -7.82
N SER A 13 4.50 1.33 -7.15
CA SER A 13 3.46 0.31 -7.42
C SER A 13 2.07 0.73 -6.96
N ILE A 14 1.97 1.52 -5.89
CA ILE A 14 0.71 2.11 -5.42
C ILE A 14 0.18 3.12 -6.44
N LYS A 15 1.00 4.06 -6.88
CA LYS A 15 0.63 5.10 -7.86
C LYS A 15 0.31 4.52 -9.23
N GLU A 16 1.02 3.48 -9.66
CA GLU A 16 0.79 2.79 -10.93
C GLU A 16 -0.61 2.14 -11.00
N GLN A 17 -1.15 1.66 -9.86
CA GLN A 17 -2.46 1.00 -9.82
C GLN A 17 -3.60 1.91 -9.36
N LEU A 18 -3.33 2.80 -8.40
CA LEU A 18 -4.34 3.63 -7.73
C LEU A 18 -4.32 5.09 -8.19
N GLY A 19 -3.38 5.46 -9.06
CA GLY A 19 -3.18 6.82 -9.55
C GLY A 19 -2.29 7.67 -8.64
N GLU A 20 -1.82 8.80 -9.17
CA GLU A 20 -0.96 9.74 -8.43
C GLU A 20 -1.67 10.42 -7.25
N ASP A 21 -2.99 10.58 -7.32
CA ASP A 21 -3.81 11.24 -6.28
C ASP A 21 -3.88 10.46 -4.96
N VAL A 22 -3.47 9.19 -4.98
CA VAL A 22 -3.46 8.31 -3.80
C VAL A 22 -2.50 8.80 -2.71
N ASP A 23 -1.49 9.59 -3.07
CA ASP A 23 -0.53 10.19 -2.14
C ASP A 23 -1.23 11.07 -1.09
N SER A 24 -2.27 11.80 -1.50
CA SER A 24 -3.07 12.63 -0.60
C SER A 24 -4.01 11.84 0.32
N LYS A 25 -4.31 10.58 -0.03
CA LYS A 25 -5.27 9.71 0.67
C LYS A 25 -4.60 8.82 1.71
N ILE A 26 -3.31 8.52 1.50
CA ILE A 26 -2.52 7.64 2.35
C ILE A 26 -1.84 8.46 3.46
N HIS A 27 -1.93 7.97 4.68
CA HIS A 27 -1.28 8.55 5.85
C HIS A 27 -0.38 7.52 6.55
N ARG A 28 0.66 8.02 7.23
CA ARG A 28 1.53 7.22 8.13
C ARG A 28 2.13 5.96 7.48
N MET A 29 2.47 6.02 6.20
CA MET A 29 3.10 4.88 5.52
C MET A 29 4.43 4.50 6.18
N CYS A 30 4.55 3.23 6.57
CA CYS A 30 5.70 2.67 7.27
C CYS A 30 6.10 1.33 6.64
N LEU A 31 7.40 1.00 6.73
CA LEU A 31 7.89 -0.33 6.35
C LEU A 31 7.49 -1.35 7.41
N LEU A 32 7.09 -2.54 6.97
CA LEU A 32 6.88 -3.68 7.87
C LEU A 32 8.23 -4.14 8.47
N LYS A 33 8.18 -4.79 9.64
CA LYS A 33 9.38 -5.23 10.39
C LYS A 33 10.33 -6.11 9.59
N ASP A 34 9.78 -6.93 8.68
CA ASP A 34 10.55 -7.81 7.79
C ASP A 34 11.06 -7.09 6.53
N SER A 35 10.72 -5.81 6.34
CA SER A 35 10.98 -5.03 5.12
C SER A 35 10.42 -5.68 3.85
N MET A 36 9.39 -6.55 3.97
CA MET A 36 8.78 -7.24 2.84
C MET A 36 7.49 -6.59 2.36
N GLY A 37 7.03 -5.56 3.07
CA GLY A 37 5.85 -4.79 2.71
C GLY A 37 5.83 -3.42 3.38
N VAL A 38 4.74 -2.71 3.17
CA VAL A 38 4.44 -1.44 3.83
C VAL A 38 3.04 -1.49 4.45
N CYS A 39 2.86 -0.82 5.57
CA CYS A 39 1.54 -0.56 6.14
C CYS A 39 1.25 0.94 6.05
N PHE A 40 -0.02 1.30 5.91
CA PHE A 40 -0.44 2.68 5.86
C PHE A 40 -1.90 2.84 6.25
N ASP A 41 -2.26 4.04 6.70
CA ASP A 41 -3.60 4.41 7.11
C ASP A 41 -4.33 5.07 5.93
N VAL A 42 -5.57 4.67 5.68
CA VAL A 42 -6.49 5.33 4.72
C VAL A 42 -7.86 5.45 5.34
N ARG A 43 -8.62 6.47 4.93
CA ARG A 43 -10.02 6.58 5.33
C ARG A 43 -10.84 5.45 4.71
N SER A 44 -11.82 4.95 5.47
CA SER A 44 -12.70 3.87 5.02
C SER A 44 -13.45 4.20 3.72
N GLU A 45 -13.74 5.48 3.46
CA GLU A 45 -14.34 5.96 2.20
C GLU A 45 -13.47 5.67 0.96
N ASN A 46 -12.14 5.72 1.12
CA ASN A 46 -11.19 5.45 0.05
C ASN A 46 -10.82 3.97 -0.02
N LEU A 47 -10.95 3.23 1.08
CA LEU A 47 -10.53 1.84 1.18
C LEU A 47 -11.24 0.96 0.15
N GLN A 48 -12.57 1.08 0.03
CA GLN A 48 -13.34 0.28 -0.92
C GLN A 48 -12.87 0.52 -2.37
N SER A 49 -12.72 1.80 -2.76
CA SER A 49 -12.23 2.17 -4.08
C SER A 49 -10.80 1.67 -4.33
N MET A 50 -9.93 1.68 -3.32
CA MET A 50 -8.58 1.15 -3.45
C MET A 50 -8.57 -0.37 -3.62
N GLN A 51 -9.41 -1.11 -2.87
CA GLN A 51 -9.54 -2.56 -3.02
C GLN A 51 -10.09 -2.97 -4.38
N GLU A 52 -11.05 -2.21 -4.92
CA GLU A 52 -11.65 -2.48 -6.23
C GLU A 52 -10.69 -2.20 -7.40
N ASN A 53 -9.88 -1.13 -7.29
CA ASN A 53 -8.92 -0.76 -8.32
C ASN A 53 -7.62 -1.57 -8.24
N TRP A 54 -7.23 -2.02 -7.04
CA TRP A 54 -6.01 -2.79 -6.86
C TRP A 54 -6.14 -4.19 -7.47
N LYS A 55 -5.13 -4.59 -8.24
CA LYS A 55 -4.98 -5.94 -8.77
C LYS A 55 -3.74 -6.59 -8.20
N ASP A 56 -3.97 -7.66 -7.44
CA ASP A 56 -2.87 -8.44 -6.90
C ASP A 56 -1.93 -8.93 -8.00
N SER A 57 -0.65 -8.69 -7.78
CA SER A 57 0.42 -9.05 -8.69
C SER A 57 1.33 -10.09 -8.04
N ARG A 58 2.25 -10.66 -8.81
CA ARG A 58 3.25 -11.58 -8.27
C ARG A 58 4.17 -10.96 -7.20
N ARG A 59 4.25 -9.62 -7.12
CA ARG A 59 5.14 -8.91 -6.19
C ARG A 59 4.40 -8.23 -5.04
N TRP A 60 3.17 -7.80 -5.28
CA TRP A 60 2.40 -7.00 -4.32
C TRP A 60 1.01 -7.57 -4.17
N GLN A 61 0.61 -7.73 -2.92
CA GLN A 61 -0.74 -8.10 -2.51
C GLN A 61 -1.28 -6.98 -1.61
N PHE A 62 -2.55 -6.66 -1.77
CA PHE A 62 -3.21 -5.66 -0.94
C PHE A 62 -4.13 -6.33 0.06
N ALA A 63 -3.86 -6.12 1.34
CA ALA A 63 -4.63 -6.69 2.44
C ALA A 63 -5.02 -5.59 3.42
N VAL A 64 -6.23 -5.72 3.97
CA VAL A 64 -6.70 -4.84 5.04
C VAL A 64 -6.25 -5.43 6.36
N ALA A 65 -5.50 -4.65 7.13
CA ALA A 65 -5.12 -5.03 8.47
C ALA A 65 -6.38 -5.13 9.34
N THR A 66 -6.65 -6.30 9.91
CA THR A 66 -7.73 -6.53 10.88
C THR A 66 -7.30 -6.18 12.31
N GLU A 67 -6.00 -6.00 12.52
CA GLU A 67 -5.39 -5.68 13.81
C GLU A 67 -4.37 -4.55 13.63
N LEU A 68 -4.31 -3.63 14.60
CA LEU A 68 -3.30 -2.57 14.60
C LEU A 68 -1.95 -3.15 15.03
N PRO A 69 -0.84 -2.77 14.37
CA PRO A 69 0.51 -3.22 14.73
C PRO A 69 1.01 -2.65 16.07
#